data_AF-J3NIE7-F1
#
_entry.id   AF-J3NIE7-F1
#
_cell.length_a   1.000
_cell.length_b   1.000
_cell.length_c   1.000
_cell.angle_alpha   90.00
_cell.angle_beta   90.00
_cell.angle_gamma   90.00
#
_symmetry.space_group_name_H-M   'P 1'
#
loop_
_entity.id
_entity.type
_entity.pdbx_description
1 polymer ?
#
loop_
_entity_poly.entity_id
_entity_poly.type
_entity_poly.pdbx_seq_one_letter_code
_entity_poly.pdbx_strand_id
1 'polypeptide(L)'
;MPRRTVTAKVKQIFLGLKIAITGDLGWPDEKIKGWVTLRGGELCTNIDESTTHLVCSENEYKNRSLRGKYKSYIGTSQIKQGLRLAKGKKGCRVVHKDWLEYCCQEGKLLREGQYLLRNNKRAEEASAREAKKMEKGKELEECGRFVNEAMYRIYTDASGFQCKASISRDDEEHEILGERFDLTLFESRARPHLYWFAAKHYKKKGSSQTSYYRPSGSCQTYEHELALFKSFFLNKTGVHWEDRASPTCAEEGRFRYIPPGGPPATFLHCSSVGRGMHHN
;
A
#
# COMPACT_ATOMS: atom_id res chain seq x y z
N MET A 1 -62.71 -17.83 -25.03
CA MET A 1 -61.36 -17.90 -25.62
C MET A 1 -60.32 -17.72 -24.50
N PRO A 2 -59.55 -18.74 -24.11
CA PRO A 2 -58.52 -18.55 -23.11
C PRO A 2 -57.30 -17.85 -23.73
N ARG A 3 -56.85 -16.78 -23.08
CA ARG A 3 -55.69 -15.96 -23.49
C ARG A 3 -54.43 -16.82 -23.30
N ARG A 4 -53.78 -17.23 -24.40
CA ARG A 4 -52.46 -17.86 -24.36
C ARG A 4 -51.46 -16.88 -23.75
N THR A 5 -51.11 -17.09 -22.48
CA THR A 5 -49.94 -16.47 -21.86
C THR A 5 -48.71 -17.08 -22.50
N VAL A 6 -48.06 -16.33 -23.40
CA VAL A 6 -46.73 -16.67 -23.90
C VAL A 6 -45.78 -16.49 -22.71
N THR A 7 -45.42 -17.58 -22.05
CA THR A 7 -44.38 -17.58 -21.02
C THR A 7 -43.06 -17.21 -21.70
N ALA A 8 -42.54 -16.02 -21.39
CA ALA A 8 -41.23 -15.60 -21.88
C ALA A 8 -40.19 -16.65 -21.47
N LYS A 9 -39.49 -17.23 -22.45
CA LYS A 9 -38.49 -18.26 -22.21
C LYS A 9 -37.38 -17.70 -21.31
N VAL A 10 -37.11 -18.34 -20.18
CA VAL A 10 -36.08 -17.90 -19.23
C VAL A 10 -34.71 -17.96 -19.92
N LYS A 11 -33.97 -16.84 -19.85
CA LYS A 11 -32.63 -16.71 -20.46
C LYS A 11 -31.66 -17.70 -19.82
N GLN A 12 -30.91 -18.42 -20.67
CA GLN A 12 -29.92 -19.42 -20.26
C GLN A 12 -28.57 -18.78 -19.95
N ILE A 13 -28.54 -17.92 -18.92
CA ILE A 13 -27.37 -17.08 -18.62
C ILE A 13 -26.20 -17.83 -17.97
N PHE A 14 -26.44 -19.03 -17.45
CA PHE A 14 -25.41 -19.87 -16.83
C PHE A 14 -25.02 -21.05 -17.71
N LEU A 15 -25.39 -21.03 -19.00
CA LEU A 15 -25.05 -22.10 -19.94
C LEU A 15 -23.54 -22.35 -19.97
N GLY A 16 -23.13 -23.59 -19.71
CA GLY A 16 -21.72 -24.00 -19.66
C GLY A 16 -21.01 -23.69 -18.34
N LEU A 17 -21.70 -23.13 -17.35
CA LEU A 17 -21.13 -22.90 -16.02
C LEU A 17 -21.42 -24.08 -15.10
N LYS A 18 -20.34 -24.57 -14.46
CA LYS A 18 -20.38 -25.47 -13.31
C LYS A 18 -20.14 -24.67 -12.05
N ILE A 19 -21.16 -24.62 -11.19
CA ILE A 19 -21.22 -23.75 -10.01
C ILE A 19 -21.26 -24.62 -8.77
N ALA A 20 -20.29 -24.46 -7.87
CA ALA A 20 -20.34 -25.01 -6.53
C ALA A 20 -20.73 -23.92 -5.53
N ILE A 21 -21.33 -24.30 -4.40
CA ILE A 21 -21.68 -23.40 -3.31
C ILE A 21 -21.04 -23.84 -2.00
N THR A 22 -20.69 -22.88 -1.14
CA THR A 22 -20.13 -23.20 0.17
C THR A 22 -20.40 -22.13 1.23
N GLY A 23 -20.62 -22.58 2.45
CA GLY A 23 -21.02 -21.75 3.59
C GLY A 23 -22.50 -21.39 3.56
N ASP A 24 -22.96 -20.70 4.60
CA ASP A 24 -24.33 -20.21 4.67
C ASP A 24 -24.52 -19.01 3.73
N LEU A 25 -25.26 -19.22 2.64
CA LEU A 25 -25.61 -18.19 1.67
C LEU A 25 -26.89 -17.44 2.04
N GLY A 26 -27.62 -17.87 3.08
CA GLY A 26 -28.93 -17.31 3.45
C GLY A 26 -30.09 -17.78 2.58
N TRP A 27 -29.87 -18.81 1.75
CA TRP A 27 -30.91 -19.47 0.96
C TRP A 27 -30.74 -20.99 1.03
N PRO A 28 -31.85 -21.75 1.00
CA PRO A 28 -31.77 -23.21 0.90
C PRO A 28 -31.08 -23.66 -0.38
N ASP A 29 -30.30 -24.74 -0.31
CA ASP A 29 -29.56 -25.31 -1.44
C ASP A 29 -30.48 -25.70 -2.60
N GLU A 30 -31.70 -26.14 -2.33
CA GLU A 30 -32.71 -26.47 -3.33
C GLU A 30 -33.14 -25.25 -4.14
N LYS A 31 -33.23 -24.09 -3.47
CA LYS A 31 -33.58 -22.82 -4.12
C LYS A 31 -32.47 -22.39 -5.07
N ILE A 32 -31.23 -22.50 -4.60
CA ILE A 32 -30.03 -22.19 -5.39
C ILE A 32 -29.95 -23.14 -6.59
N LYS A 33 -30.14 -24.44 -6.38
CA LYS A 33 -30.18 -25.45 -7.43
C LYS A 33 -31.23 -25.10 -8.48
N GLY A 34 -32.44 -24.73 -8.07
CA GLY A 34 -33.50 -24.29 -8.97
C GLY A 34 -33.12 -23.05 -9.79
N TRP A 35 -32.48 -22.05 -9.17
CA TRP A 35 -32.04 -20.84 -9.87
C TRP A 35 -30.97 -21.11 -10.94
N VAL A 36 -29.99 -21.95 -10.61
CA VAL A 36 -28.88 -22.33 -11.47
C VAL A 36 -29.37 -23.16 -12.66
N THR A 37 -30.13 -24.22 -12.40
CA THR A 37 -30.61 -25.14 -13.45
C THR A 37 -31.62 -24.50 -14.39
N LEU A 38 -32.54 -23.68 -13.87
CA LEU A 38 -33.52 -22.94 -14.69
C LEU A 38 -32.84 -22.05 -15.74
N ARG A 39 -31.62 -21.60 -15.48
CA ARG A 39 -30.81 -20.71 -16.31
C ARG A 39 -29.68 -21.44 -17.05
N GLY A 40 -29.72 -22.76 -17.10
CA GLY A 40 -28.83 -23.59 -17.93
C GLY A 40 -27.48 -23.91 -17.31
N GLY A 41 -27.28 -23.59 -16.03
CA GLY A 41 -26.07 -23.96 -15.29
C GLY A 41 -26.19 -25.32 -14.62
N GLU A 42 -25.05 -25.86 -14.20
CA GLU A 42 -24.94 -27.09 -13.43
C GLU A 42 -24.52 -26.75 -11.99
N LEU A 43 -25.29 -27.20 -11.00
CA LEU A 43 -24.89 -27.10 -9.60
C LEU A 43 -24.09 -28.35 -9.20
N CYS A 44 -22.84 -28.15 -8.81
CA CYS A 44 -21.93 -29.21 -8.37
C CYS A 44 -21.88 -29.26 -6.84
N THR A 45 -21.93 -30.47 -6.29
CA THR A 45 -21.81 -30.70 -4.83
C THR A 45 -20.36 -30.58 -4.35
N ASN A 46 -19.41 -31.01 -5.18
CA ASN A 46 -17.98 -30.95 -4.91
C ASN A 46 -17.27 -30.13 -5.98
N ILE A 47 -16.18 -29.48 -5.58
CA ILE A 47 -15.31 -28.75 -6.49
C ILE A 47 -14.36 -29.74 -7.17
N ASP A 48 -14.18 -29.55 -8.48
CA ASP A 48 -13.22 -30.26 -9.32
C ASP A 48 -12.58 -29.30 -10.34
N GLU A 49 -11.74 -29.82 -11.23
CA GLU A 49 -11.05 -29.03 -12.26
C GLU A 49 -11.99 -28.42 -13.31
N SER A 50 -13.21 -28.96 -13.44
CA SER A 50 -14.24 -28.45 -14.35
C SER A 50 -15.09 -27.35 -13.72
N THR A 51 -15.00 -27.18 -12.39
CA THR A 51 -15.77 -26.18 -11.65
C THR A 51 -15.33 -24.75 -12.04
N THR A 52 -16.26 -24.01 -12.62
CA THR A 52 -16.02 -22.66 -13.13
C THR A 52 -16.15 -21.60 -12.03
N HIS A 53 -17.10 -21.78 -11.11
CA HIS A 53 -17.42 -20.82 -10.07
C HIS A 53 -17.62 -21.51 -8.73
N LEU A 54 -17.09 -20.90 -7.68
CA LEU A 54 -17.42 -21.22 -6.29
C LEU A 54 -18.10 -20.00 -5.67
N VAL A 55 -19.39 -20.11 -5.39
CA VAL A 55 -20.16 -19.09 -4.69
C VAL A 55 -20.03 -19.31 -3.19
N CYS A 56 -19.62 -18.28 -2.47
CA CYS A 56 -19.27 -18.39 -1.06
C CYS A 56 -19.72 -17.16 -0.28
N SER A 57 -20.09 -17.35 0.99
CA SER A 57 -20.33 -16.23 1.91
C SER A 57 -19.02 -15.58 2.34
N GLU A 58 -19.08 -14.29 2.67
CA GLU A 58 -17.90 -13.56 3.13
C GLU A 58 -17.29 -14.15 4.41
N ASN A 59 -18.14 -14.57 5.36
CA ASN A 59 -17.71 -15.19 6.61
C ASN A 59 -16.92 -16.48 6.39
N GLU A 60 -17.44 -17.39 5.56
CA GLU A 60 -16.77 -18.66 5.25
C GLU A 60 -15.43 -18.39 4.54
N TYR A 61 -15.40 -17.42 3.62
CA TYR A 61 -14.16 -16.98 2.98
C TYR A 61 -13.14 -16.43 3.98
N LYS A 62 -13.54 -15.59 4.93
CA LYS A 62 -12.65 -15.02 5.96
C LYS A 62 -12.07 -16.11 6.87
N ASN A 63 -12.86 -17.13 7.20
CA ASN A 63 -12.48 -18.23 8.09
C ASN A 63 -11.52 -19.27 7.46
N ARG A 64 -11.26 -19.21 6.14
CA ARG A 64 -10.38 -20.15 5.42
C ARG A 64 -8.97 -20.32 5.99
N SER A 65 -8.49 -19.32 6.73
CA SER A 65 -7.12 -19.22 7.25
C SER A 65 -6.98 -19.67 8.71
N LEU A 66 -8.09 -20.00 9.40
CA LEU A 66 -8.04 -20.49 10.77
C LEU A 66 -7.28 -21.84 10.81
N ARG A 67 -6.11 -21.85 11.46
CA ARG A 67 -5.34 -23.06 11.80
C ARG A 67 -5.74 -23.47 13.22
N GLY A 68 -6.56 -24.51 13.37
CA GLY A 68 -7.00 -24.98 14.69
C GLY A 68 -7.81 -26.28 14.65
N LYS A 69 -7.99 -26.90 15.83
CA LYS A 69 -8.49 -28.26 16.15
C LYS A 69 -9.81 -28.71 15.49
N TYR A 70 -10.58 -27.82 14.85
CA TYR A 70 -11.91 -28.09 14.27
C TYR A 70 -11.85 -28.17 12.73
N LYS A 71 -10.93 -28.99 12.23
CA LYS A 71 -10.48 -29.08 10.83
C LYS A 71 -11.47 -29.78 9.87
N SER A 72 -12.71 -30.05 10.27
CA SER A 72 -13.66 -30.91 9.53
C SER A 72 -14.81 -30.19 8.83
N TYR A 73 -14.79 -28.85 8.74
CA TYR A 73 -15.83 -28.17 7.97
C TYR A 73 -15.53 -28.31 6.46
N ILE A 74 -16.43 -29.03 5.77
CA ILE A 74 -16.42 -29.23 4.31
C ILE A 74 -16.19 -27.90 3.56
N GLY A 75 -16.73 -26.79 4.06
CA GLY A 75 -16.58 -25.48 3.43
C GLY A 75 -15.16 -24.91 3.40
N THR A 76 -14.37 -25.13 4.45
CA THR A 76 -12.96 -24.73 4.46
C THR A 76 -12.12 -25.53 3.46
N SER A 77 -12.49 -26.79 3.20
CA SER A 77 -11.84 -27.63 2.18
C SER A 77 -12.16 -27.13 0.77
N GLN A 78 -13.45 -26.87 0.49
CA GLN A 78 -13.91 -26.36 -0.80
C GLN A 78 -13.31 -24.99 -1.13
N ILE A 79 -13.24 -24.05 -0.18
CA ILE A 79 -12.59 -22.75 -0.44
C ILE A 79 -11.11 -22.93 -0.80
N LYS A 80 -10.37 -23.76 -0.06
CA LYS A 80 -8.95 -24.00 -0.36
C LYS A 80 -8.77 -24.61 -1.74
N GLN A 81 -9.64 -25.54 -2.13
CA GLN A 81 -9.63 -26.14 -3.45
C GLN A 81 -9.97 -25.13 -4.54
N GLY A 82 -11.05 -24.35 -4.38
CA GLY A 82 -11.44 -23.28 -5.30
C GLY A 82 -10.32 -22.24 -5.49
N LEU A 83 -9.68 -21.81 -4.40
CA LEU A 83 -8.53 -20.90 -4.44
C LEU A 83 -7.29 -21.50 -5.11
N ARG A 84 -7.06 -22.81 -4.96
CA ARG A 84 -5.99 -23.52 -5.67
C ARG A 84 -6.26 -23.51 -7.17
N LEU A 85 -7.48 -23.86 -7.58
CA LEU A 85 -7.91 -23.86 -8.97
C LEU A 85 -7.93 -22.46 -9.59
N ALA A 86 -8.20 -21.42 -8.80
CA ALA A 86 -8.22 -20.02 -9.23
C ALA A 86 -6.86 -19.50 -9.77
N LYS A 87 -5.75 -20.22 -9.54
CA LYS A 87 -4.42 -19.84 -10.02
C LYS A 87 -4.20 -20.10 -11.52
N GLY A 88 -5.05 -20.90 -12.18
CA GLY A 88 -4.93 -21.22 -13.61
C GLY A 88 -5.57 -20.18 -14.54
N LYS A 89 -5.18 -20.17 -15.84
CA LYS A 89 -5.76 -19.27 -16.87
C LYS A 89 -7.28 -19.42 -17.01
N LYS A 90 -7.80 -20.65 -16.92
CA LYS A 90 -9.25 -20.98 -16.85
C LYS A 90 -9.71 -21.30 -15.42
N GLY A 91 -9.03 -20.75 -14.41
CA GLY A 91 -9.22 -21.14 -13.02
C GLY A 91 -10.59 -20.76 -12.44
N CYS A 92 -11.05 -21.58 -11.48
CA CYS A 92 -12.29 -21.37 -10.73
C CYS A 92 -12.38 -19.94 -10.15
N ARG A 93 -13.53 -19.28 -10.35
CA ARG A 93 -13.84 -17.96 -9.83
C ARG A 93 -14.50 -18.09 -8.46
N VAL A 94 -13.79 -17.70 -7.41
CA VAL A 94 -14.35 -17.67 -6.04
C VAL A 94 -15.03 -16.32 -5.82
N VAL A 95 -16.37 -16.32 -5.83
CA VAL A 95 -17.22 -15.13 -5.85
C VAL A 95 -18.12 -15.05 -4.62
N HIS A 96 -18.48 -13.82 -4.24
CA HIS A 96 -19.48 -13.55 -3.22
C HIS A 96 -20.87 -13.97 -3.68
N LYS A 97 -21.75 -14.30 -2.74
CA LYS A 97 -23.13 -14.76 -3.00
C LYS A 97 -23.96 -13.79 -3.84
N ASP A 98 -23.71 -12.49 -3.70
CA ASP A 98 -24.41 -11.44 -4.44
C ASP A 98 -24.24 -11.56 -5.95
N TRP A 99 -23.13 -12.13 -6.44
CA TRP A 99 -22.95 -12.35 -7.88
C TRP A 99 -24.05 -13.23 -8.44
N LEU A 100 -24.38 -14.33 -7.75
CA LEU A 100 -25.41 -15.26 -8.19
C LEU A 100 -26.79 -14.60 -8.11
N GLU A 101 -27.06 -13.90 -7.02
CA GLU A 101 -28.32 -13.18 -6.81
C GLU A 101 -28.56 -12.14 -7.90
N TYR A 102 -27.59 -11.24 -8.14
CA TYR A 102 -27.72 -10.19 -9.14
C TYR A 102 -27.76 -10.74 -10.56
N CYS A 103 -27.00 -11.80 -10.89
CA CYS A 103 -27.18 -12.47 -12.19
C CYS A 103 -28.62 -12.96 -12.38
N CYS A 104 -29.21 -13.53 -11.32
CA CYS A 104 -30.58 -14.04 -11.36
C CYS A 104 -31.62 -12.92 -11.48
N GLN A 105 -31.44 -11.80 -10.78
CA GLN A 105 -32.32 -10.62 -10.81
C GLN A 105 -32.26 -9.90 -12.16
N GLU A 106 -31.05 -9.65 -12.68
CA GLU A 106 -30.84 -8.95 -13.95
C GLU A 106 -31.13 -9.83 -15.17
N GLY A 107 -31.22 -11.15 -14.98
CA GLY A 107 -31.36 -12.10 -16.08
C GLY A 107 -30.19 -12.00 -17.08
N LYS A 108 -28.98 -11.73 -16.58
CA LYS A 108 -27.74 -11.54 -17.35
C LYS A 108 -26.55 -12.09 -16.56
N LEU A 109 -25.58 -12.69 -17.27
CA LEU A 109 -24.30 -13.06 -16.68
C LEU A 109 -23.47 -11.80 -16.40
N LEU A 110 -23.27 -11.49 -15.12
CA LEU A 110 -22.47 -10.36 -14.68
C LEU A 110 -20.99 -10.72 -14.64
N ARG A 111 -20.13 -9.74 -14.93
CA ARG A 111 -18.68 -9.89 -14.76
C ARG A 111 -18.35 -10.11 -13.28
N GLU A 112 -17.47 -11.04 -13.00
CA GLU A 112 -17.17 -11.50 -11.64
C GLU A 112 -16.29 -10.51 -10.87
N GLY A 113 -15.58 -9.61 -11.56
CA GLY A 113 -14.48 -8.81 -11.00
C GLY A 113 -14.75 -8.15 -9.65
N GLN A 114 -15.87 -7.45 -9.49
CA GLN A 114 -16.26 -6.78 -8.24
C GLN A 114 -16.82 -7.73 -7.18
N TYR A 115 -17.14 -8.96 -7.56
CA TYR A 115 -17.67 -9.99 -6.68
C TYR A 115 -16.61 -11.02 -6.28
N LEU A 116 -15.43 -10.99 -6.89
CA LEU A 116 -14.32 -11.85 -6.49
C LEU A 116 -13.92 -11.53 -5.06
N LEU A 117 -14.05 -12.50 -4.16
CA LEU A 117 -13.77 -12.33 -2.73
C LEU A 117 -12.31 -11.91 -2.44
N ARG A 118 -11.37 -12.25 -3.35
CA ARG A 118 -9.99 -11.77 -3.28
C ARG A 118 -9.86 -10.26 -3.51
N ASN A 119 -10.71 -9.69 -4.37
CA ASN A 119 -10.70 -8.27 -4.68
C ASN A 119 -11.33 -7.49 -3.52
N ASN A 120 -12.45 -7.98 -2.98
CA ASN A 120 -13.11 -7.39 -1.81
C ASN A 120 -12.16 -7.34 -0.61
N LYS A 121 -11.44 -8.43 -0.32
CA LYS A 121 -10.43 -8.45 0.74
C LYS A 121 -9.30 -7.45 0.51
N ARG A 122 -8.79 -7.32 -0.72
CA ARG A 122 -7.75 -6.33 -1.03
C ARG A 122 -8.24 -4.90 -0.86
N ALA A 123 -9.49 -4.63 -1.24
CA ALA A 123 -10.11 -3.33 -1.06
C ALA A 123 -10.32 -3.00 0.44
N GLU A 124 -10.81 -3.96 1.24
CA GLU A 124 -10.96 -3.83 2.69
C GLU A 124 -9.61 -3.55 3.38
N GLU A 125 -8.56 -4.31 3.02
CA GLU A 125 -7.20 -4.10 3.53
C GLU A 125 -6.62 -2.73 3.11
N ALA A 126 -6.87 -2.27 1.89
CA ALA A 126 -6.45 -0.95 1.43
C ALA A 126 -7.16 0.17 2.21
N SER A 127 -8.48 0.10 2.35
CA SER A 127 -9.28 1.05 3.13
C SER A 127 -8.85 1.07 4.60
N ALA A 128 -8.58 -0.09 5.21
CA ALA A 128 -8.10 -0.17 6.58
C ALA A 128 -6.70 0.45 6.76
N ARG A 129 -5.81 0.32 5.76
CA ARG A 129 -4.49 0.98 5.78
C ARG A 129 -4.62 2.49 5.68
N GLU A 130 -5.47 2.98 4.78
CA GLU A 130 -5.73 4.42 4.64
C GLU A 130 -6.36 5.01 5.90
N ALA A 131 -7.32 4.31 6.53
CA ALA A 131 -7.91 4.73 7.80
C ALA A 131 -6.85 4.84 8.92
N LYS A 132 -5.99 3.82 9.07
CA LYS A 132 -4.88 3.86 10.04
C LYS A 132 -3.89 4.99 9.76
N LYS A 133 -3.59 5.26 8.49
CA LYS A 133 -2.72 6.37 8.09
C LYS A 133 -3.35 7.71 8.45
N MET A 134 -4.67 7.86 8.26
CA MET A 134 -5.42 9.05 8.62
C MET A 134 -5.42 9.30 10.13
N GLU A 135 -5.71 8.26 10.92
CA GLU A 135 -5.73 8.32 12.38
C GLU A 135 -4.35 8.71 12.93
N LYS A 136 -3.28 8.07 12.46
CA LYS A 136 -1.91 8.46 12.82
C LYS A 136 -1.57 9.89 12.39
N GLY A 137 -2.07 10.35 11.25
CA GLY A 137 -1.90 11.72 10.78
C GLY A 137 -2.52 12.74 11.75
N LYS A 138 -3.74 12.46 12.24
CA LYS A 138 -4.42 13.27 13.26
C LYS A 138 -3.65 13.29 14.57
N GLU A 139 -3.22 12.13 15.06
CA GLU A 139 -2.43 12.02 16.30
C GLU A 139 -1.14 12.87 16.23
N LEU A 140 -0.41 12.82 15.10
CA LEU A 140 0.81 13.60 14.91
C LEU A 140 0.57 15.11 14.87
N GLU A 141 -0.56 15.53 14.29
CA GLU A 141 -1.00 16.92 14.22
C GLU A 141 -1.43 17.45 15.59
N GLU A 142 -2.30 16.72 16.29
CA GLU A 142 -2.79 17.04 17.64
C GLU A 142 -1.66 17.10 18.66
N CYS A 143 -0.70 16.18 18.58
CA CYS A 143 0.48 16.19 19.45
C CYS A 143 1.55 17.21 19.01
N GLY A 144 1.37 17.90 17.88
CA GLY A 144 2.34 18.84 17.31
C GLY A 144 3.70 18.23 16.97
N ARG A 145 3.80 16.89 16.92
CA ARG A 145 5.08 16.16 16.83
C ARG A 145 5.65 16.14 15.41
N PHE A 146 4.79 16.08 14.39
CA PHE A 146 5.23 16.01 12.99
C PHE A 146 4.13 16.46 12.00
N VAL A 147 4.44 16.49 10.71
CA VAL A 147 3.52 16.89 9.64
C VAL A 147 2.52 15.78 9.31
N ASN A 148 1.24 16.14 9.19
CA ASN A 148 0.19 15.22 8.77
C ASN A 148 0.28 14.92 7.26
N GLU A 149 0.90 13.78 6.92
CA GLU A 149 1.08 13.33 5.52
C GLU A 149 -0.23 12.99 4.78
N ALA A 150 -1.40 13.06 5.44
CA ALA A 150 -2.70 13.02 4.77
C ALA A 150 -3.11 14.38 4.18
N MET A 151 -2.82 15.46 4.89
CA MET A 151 -3.15 16.84 4.51
C MET A 151 -2.07 17.49 3.65
N TYR A 152 -0.83 16.99 3.77
CA TYR A 152 0.34 17.51 3.06
C TYR A 152 0.95 16.45 2.14
N ARG A 153 1.63 16.89 1.10
CA ARG A 153 2.44 16.07 0.18
C ARG A 153 3.87 16.59 0.15
N ILE A 154 4.80 15.81 -0.39
CA ILE A 154 6.16 16.30 -0.63
C ILE A 154 6.10 17.37 -1.72
N TYR A 155 6.70 18.53 -1.47
CA TYR A 155 6.82 19.57 -2.50
C TYR A 155 7.64 19.04 -3.67
N THR A 156 7.11 19.25 -4.88
CA THR A 156 7.76 18.89 -6.14
C THR A 156 7.85 20.17 -6.96
N ASP A 157 9.05 20.53 -7.38
CA ASP A 157 9.25 21.73 -8.20
C ASP A 157 8.83 21.50 -9.67
N ALA A 158 8.96 22.55 -10.48
CA ALA A 158 8.61 22.52 -11.91
C ALA A 158 9.43 21.51 -12.74
N SER A 159 10.60 21.06 -12.25
CA SER A 159 11.42 20.04 -12.91
C SER A 159 11.00 18.61 -12.55
N GLY A 160 10.06 18.45 -11.61
CA GLY A 160 9.69 17.15 -11.07
C GLY A 160 10.58 16.71 -9.90
N PHE A 161 11.49 17.56 -9.42
CA PHE A 161 12.36 17.23 -8.30
C PHE A 161 11.58 17.34 -6.99
N GLN A 162 11.55 16.23 -6.24
CA GLN A 162 10.98 16.18 -4.91
C GLN A 162 11.97 16.74 -3.89
N CYS A 163 11.56 17.79 -3.16
CA CYS A 163 12.40 18.43 -2.14
C CYS A 163 12.49 17.56 -0.87
N LYS A 164 13.25 16.47 -0.98
CA LYS A 164 13.53 15.48 0.05
C LYS A 164 15.01 15.11 0.01
N ALA A 165 15.62 14.99 1.17
CA ALA A 165 17.02 14.63 1.30
C ALA A 165 17.23 13.71 2.49
N SER A 166 18.17 12.77 2.37
CA SER A 166 18.67 11.99 3.50
C SER A 166 20.12 12.38 3.74
N ILE A 167 20.47 12.63 4.99
CA ILE A 167 21.86 12.87 5.41
C ILE A 167 22.23 11.89 6.52
N SER A 168 23.44 11.34 6.50
CA SER A 168 23.90 10.38 7.53
C SER A 168 25.32 10.64 7.98
N ARG A 169 25.65 10.22 9.20
CA ARG A 169 27.03 10.10 9.66
C ARG A 169 27.24 8.78 10.38
N ASP A 170 28.49 8.33 10.31
CA ASP A 170 29.05 7.30 11.15
C ASP A 170 30.17 7.96 11.95
N ASP A 171 30.19 7.75 13.25
CA ASP A 171 31.20 8.25 14.19
C ASP A 171 31.63 7.08 15.04
N GLU A 172 32.74 6.47 14.64
CA GLU A 172 33.30 5.27 15.27
C GLU A 172 33.86 5.56 16.67
N GLU A 173 34.35 6.79 16.90
CA GLU A 173 34.91 7.23 18.18
C GLU A 173 33.85 7.29 19.29
N HIS A 174 32.61 7.65 18.93
CA HIS A 174 31.47 7.74 19.85
C HIS A 174 30.48 6.57 19.71
N GLU A 175 30.83 5.50 18.99
CA GLU A 175 29.98 4.34 18.69
C GLU A 175 28.63 4.68 18.01
N ILE A 176 28.58 5.79 17.26
CA ILE A 176 27.38 6.22 16.53
C ILE A 176 27.45 5.64 15.11
N LEU A 177 26.84 4.47 14.92
CA LEU A 177 26.71 3.87 13.59
C LEU A 177 25.34 4.17 12.97
N GLY A 178 25.35 4.83 11.81
CA GLY A 178 24.18 5.05 10.95
C GLY A 178 23.17 6.05 11.51
N GLU A 179 23.64 7.11 12.16
CA GLU A 179 22.77 8.23 12.51
C GLU A 179 22.32 8.94 11.24
N ARG A 180 21.01 9.19 11.10
CA ARG A 180 20.43 9.72 9.86
C ARG A 180 19.35 10.76 10.13
N PHE A 181 19.29 11.79 9.29
CA PHE A 181 18.12 12.65 9.15
C PHE A 181 17.49 12.48 7.77
N ASP A 182 16.17 12.32 7.73
CA ASP A 182 15.38 12.44 6.50
C ASP A 182 14.65 13.78 6.52
N LEU A 183 15.13 14.73 5.72
CA LEU A 183 14.60 16.09 5.56
C LEU A 183 13.52 16.08 4.49
N THR A 184 12.42 16.79 4.72
CA THR A 184 11.33 16.89 3.74
C THR A 184 10.68 18.26 3.80
N LEU A 185 10.51 18.88 2.64
CA LEU A 185 9.65 20.04 2.46
C LEU A 185 8.26 19.54 2.02
N PHE A 186 7.25 19.87 2.80
CA PHE A 186 5.87 19.50 2.60
C PHE A 186 5.06 20.69 2.07
N GLU A 187 4.09 20.41 1.22
CA GLU A 187 3.13 21.34 0.65
C GLU A 187 1.71 20.87 0.98
N SER A 188 0.84 21.77 1.42
CA SER A 188 -0.55 21.47 1.73
C SER A 188 -1.32 21.10 0.47
N ARG A 189 -2.25 20.15 0.59
CA ARG A 189 -3.19 19.84 -0.49
C ARG A 189 -4.25 20.93 -0.71
N ALA A 190 -4.48 21.78 0.28
CA ALA A 190 -5.37 22.95 0.20
C ALA A 190 -4.78 24.07 -0.68
N ARG A 191 -5.66 24.96 -1.16
CA ARG A 191 -5.31 26.19 -1.89
C ARG A 191 -5.83 27.41 -1.13
N PRO A 192 -5.03 28.48 -0.93
CA PRO A 192 -3.61 28.61 -1.31
C PRO A 192 -2.72 27.60 -0.57
N HIS A 193 -1.59 27.25 -1.20
CA HIS A 193 -0.66 26.27 -0.63
C HIS A 193 0.10 26.86 0.56
N LEU A 194 0.24 26.06 1.61
CA LEU A 194 1.06 26.33 2.80
C LEU A 194 2.08 25.22 2.96
N TYR A 195 3.19 25.51 3.63
CA TYR A 195 4.36 24.66 3.64
C TYR A 195 4.80 24.29 5.06
N TRP A 196 5.55 23.19 5.14
CA TRP A 196 6.29 22.78 6.33
C TRP A 196 7.64 22.20 5.95
N PHE A 197 8.70 22.59 6.65
CA PHE A 197 9.92 21.83 6.75
C PHE A 197 9.87 20.95 8.00
N ALA A 198 10.20 19.68 7.83
CA ALA A 198 10.45 18.80 8.96
C ALA A 198 11.52 17.75 8.63
N ALA A 199 12.16 17.23 9.68
CA ALA A 199 13.15 16.16 9.58
C ALA A 199 12.82 15.01 10.53
N LYS A 200 12.94 13.77 10.05
CA LYS A 200 12.90 12.55 10.87
C LYS A 200 14.32 12.18 11.26
N HIS A 201 14.59 12.00 12.55
CA HIS A 201 15.90 11.67 13.09
C HIS A 201 15.95 10.21 13.56
N TYR A 202 16.96 9.50 13.08
CA TYR A 202 17.26 8.11 13.39
C TYR A 202 18.59 8.09 14.13
N LYS A 203 18.56 7.80 15.44
CA LYS A 203 19.77 7.86 16.29
C LYS A 203 20.79 6.77 16.00
N LYS A 204 20.34 5.60 15.53
CA LYS A 204 21.16 4.43 15.26
C LYS A 204 20.62 3.67 14.06
N LYS A 205 21.50 2.96 13.36
CA LYS A 205 21.15 2.06 12.27
C LYS A 205 20.11 1.04 12.73
N GLY A 206 18.98 0.95 12.01
CA GLY A 206 17.91 -0.01 12.31
C GLY A 206 16.97 0.37 13.46
N SER A 207 17.15 1.53 14.11
CA SER A 207 16.20 2.03 15.11
C SER A 207 14.82 2.27 14.49
N SER A 208 13.78 1.67 15.09
CA SER A 208 12.38 1.97 14.75
C SER A 208 11.87 3.24 15.43
N GLN A 209 12.50 3.66 16.52
CA GLN A 209 12.16 4.89 17.23
C GLN A 209 12.83 6.08 16.54
N THR A 210 11.99 7.02 16.09
CA THR A 210 12.41 8.27 15.46
C THR A 210 12.03 9.45 16.33
N SER A 211 12.92 10.43 16.43
CA SER A 211 12.57 11.77 16.89
C SER A 211 12.27 12.67 15.69
N TYR A 212 11.50 13.72 15.93
CA TYR A 212 11.08 14.63 14.89
C TYR A 212 11.61 16.03 15.16
N TYR A 213 12.01 16.72 14.11
CA TYR A 213 12.36 18.12 14.13
C TYR A 213 11.41 18.87 13.20
N ARG A 214 10.68 19.83 13.74
CA ARG A 214 9.79 20.74 13.00
C ARG A 214 9.92 22.13 13.66
N PRO A 215 10.73 23.02 13.07
CA PRO A 215 11.06 24.30 13.71
C PRO A 215 9.88 25.26 13.79
N SER A 216 9.01 25.24 12.78
CA SER A 216 7.86 26.15 12.71
C SER A 216 6.73 25.69 13.65
N GLY A 217 6.10 26.64 14.33
CA GLY A 217 4.92 26.39 15.18
C GLY A 217 3.60 26.28 14.39
N SER A 218 3.52 26.96 13.26
CA SER A 218 2.39 26.96 12.31
C SER A 218 2.91 26.85 10.87
N CYS A 219 2.06 26.45 9.93
CA CYS A 219 2.45 26.34 8.52
C CYS A 219 2.76 27.73 7.96
N GLN A 220 3.75 27.82 7.07
CA GLN A 220 4.29 29.09 6.56
C GLN A 220 4.34 29.10 5.03
N THR A 221 4.90 30.18 4.47
CA THR A 221 5.14 30.31 3.03
C THR A 221 6.24 29.36 2.56
N TYR A 222 6.30 29.15 1.24
CA TYR A 222 7.31 28.32 0.60
C TYR A 222 8.73 28.81 0.92
N GLU A 223 8.98 30.11 0.78
CA GLU A 223 10.30 30.71 0.95
C GLU A 223 10.82 30.53 2.38
N HIS A 224 9.94 30.68 3.36
CA HIS A 224 10.27 30.54 4.77
C HIS A 224 10.71 29.11 5.10
N GLU A 225 9.90 28.12 4.74
CA GLU A 225 10.18 26.71 5.05
C GLU A 225 11.35 26.16 4.23
N LEU A 226 11.53 26.62 2.98
CA LEU A 226 12.69 26.28 2.19
C LEU A 226 13.98 26.85 2.80
N ALA A 227 13.95 28.07 3.33
CA ALA A 227 15.10 28.65 4.02
C ALA A 227 15.50 27.79 5.24
N LEU A 228 14.53 27.38 6.06
CA LEU A 228 14.78 26.50 7.21
C LEU A 228 15.34 25.14 6.79
N PHE A 229 14.82 24.55 5.71
CA PHE A 229 15.35 23.32 5.13
C PHE A 229 16.83 23.48 4.75
N LYS A 230 17.17 24.54 4.01
CA LYS A 230 18.55 24.79 3.55
C LYS A 230 19.48 25.09 4.71
N SER A 231 19.05 25.90 5.68
CA SER A 231 19.83 26.20 6.89
C SER A 231 20.09 24.94 7.72
N PHE A 232 19.09 24.07 7.88
CA PHE A 232 19.30 22.80 8.59
C PHE A 232 20.30 21.90 7.86
N PHE A 233 20.20 21.79 6.54
CA PHE A 233 21.14 21.02 5.73
C PHE A 233 22.57 21.56 5.86
N LEU A 234 22.75 22.87 5.71
CA LEU A 234 24.05 23.54 5.86
C LEU A 234 24.63 23.32 7.26
N ASN A 235 23.83 23.51 8.31
CA ASN A 235 24.29 23.34 9.70
C ASN A 235 24.73 21.89 10.01
N LYS A 236 24.12 20.89 9.38
CA LYS A 236 24.46 19.47 9.61
C LYS A 236 25.60 18.96 8.75
N THR A 237 25.74 19.49 7.53
CA THR A 237 26.67 18.97 6.53
C THR A 237 27.89 19.87 6.30
N GLY A 238 27.77 21.17 6.59
CA GLY A 238 28.74 22.19 6.19
C GLY A 238 28.64 22.60 4.71
N VAL A 239 27.69 22.03 3.96
CA VAL A 239 27.55 22.21 2.52
C VAL A 239 26.28 22.98 2.21
N HIS A 240 26.33 23.96 1.32
CA HIS A 240 25.12 24.59 0.81
C HIS A 240 24.26 23.57 0.06
N TRP A 241 22.94 23.73 0.14
CA TRP A 241 22.00 22.79 -0.48
C TRP A 241 22.21 22.68 -2.00
N GLU A 242 22.54 23.80 -2.65
CA GLU A 242 22.83 23.88 -4.08
C GLU A 242 24.03 23.01 -4.46
N ASP A 243 25.02 22.90 -3.57
CA ASP A 243 26.27 22.17 -3.76
C ASP A 243 26.23 20.72 -3.27
N ARG A 244 25.05 20.22 -2.87
CA ARG A 244 24.84 18.88 -2.27
C ARG A 244 25.37 17.70 -3.09
N ALA A 245 25.53 17.86 -4.41
CA ALA A 245 26.03 16.83 -5.30
C ALA A 245 27.57 16.79 -5.37
N SER A 246 28.25 17.76 -4.76
CA SER A 246 29.70 17.86 -4.79
C SER A 246 30.35 16.81 -3.87
N PRO A 247 31.35 16.04 -4.37
CA PRO A 247 32.02 14.99 -3.61
C PRO A 247 33.03 15.54 -2.57
N THR A 248 33.32 16.85 -2.56
CA THR A 248 34.46 17.44 -1.83
C THR A 248 34.14 18.07 -0.47
N CYS A 249 32.89 18.06 0.01
CA CYS A 249 32.48 19.04 1.04
C CYS A 249 32.12 18.49 2.42
N ALA A 250 32.33 17.20 2.74
CA ALA A 250 32.07 16.70 4.08
C ALA A 250 33.36 16.67 4.92
N GLU A 251 33.52 17.65 5.82
CA GLU A 251 34.49 17.56 6.93
C GLU A 251 34.26 16.28 7.74
N GLU A 252 35.33 15.71 8.31
CA GLU A 252 35.24 14.54 9.20
C GLU A 252 34.26 14.83 10.36
N GLY A 253 33.42 13.85 10.69
CA GLY A 253 32.39 13.97 11.75
C GLY A 253 31.07 14.67 11.35
N ARG A 254 30.98 15.32 10.18
CA ARG A 254 29.72 15.91 9.69
C ARG A 254 28.81 14.92 8.96
N PHE A 255 27.53 15.27 8.85
CA PHE A 255 26.57 14.48 8.07
C PHE A 255 26.85 14.61 6.57
N ARG A 256 26.69 13.51 5.84
CA ARG A 256 26.87 13.43 4.38
C ARG A 256 25.55 13.19 3.68
N TYR A 257 25.36 13.82 2.53
CA TYR A 257 24.17 13.61 1.69
C TYR A 257 24.13 12.22 1.07
N ILE A 258 22.95 11.60 1.09
CA ILE A 258 22.66 10.33 0.43
C ILE A 258 21.80 10.63 -0.80
N PRO A 259 22.34 10.42 -2.02
CA PRO A 259 21.56 10.62 -3.24
C PRO A 259 20.44 9.57 -3.37
N PRO A 260 19.31 9.91 -4.02
CA PRO A 260 18.23 8.96 -4.25
C PRO A 260 18.73 7.76 -5.08
N GLY A 261 18.73 6.57 -4.51
CA GLY A 261 19.08 5.31 -5.21
C GLY A 261 20.56 4.90 -5.18
N GLY A 262 21.44 5.61 -4.44
CA GLY A 262 22.86 5.29 -4.36
C GLY A 262 23.39 5.07 -2.93
N PRO A 263 24.55 4.41 -2.78
CA PRO A 263 25.31 4.45 -1.53
C PRO A 263 25.76 5.89 -1.22
N PRO A 264 26.05 6.23 0.07
CA PRO A 264 26.58 7.54 0.42
C PRO A 264 27.86 7.84 -0.36
N ALA A 265 28.06 9.11 -0.76
CA ALA A 265 29.27 9.52 -1.46
C ALA A 265 30.51 9.14 -0.62
N THR A 266 31.32 8.20 -1.12
CA THR A 266 32.51 7.70 -0.44
C THR A 266 33.69 8.68 -0.62
N PHE A 267 34.46 8.88 0.44
CA PHE A 267 35.69 9.67 0.43
C PHE A 267 36.67 9.17 -0.66
N LEU A 268 37.14 10.07 -1.52
CA LEU A 268 38.50 9.95 -2.05
C LEU A 268 39.41 10.63 -1.03
N HIS A 269 40.29 9.85 -0.42
CA HIS A 269 41.32 10.35 0.48
C HIS A 269 42.14 11.41 -0.26
N CYS A 270 42.05 12.67 0.16
CA CYS A 270 42.95 13.70 -0.33
C CYS A 270 44.28 13.53 0.40
N SER A 271 45.12 12.62 -0.10
CA SER A 271 46.50 12.53 0.36
C SER A 271 47.18 13.88 0.13
N SER A 272 47.55 14.54 1.23
CA SER A 272 48.38 15.72 1.23
C SER A 272 49.72 15.39 0.55
N VAL A 273 49.91 15.88 -0.67
CA VAL A 273 51.23 15.89 -1.31
C VAL A 273 52.06 16.95 -0.59
N GLY A 274 52.78 16.52 0.44
CA GLY A 274 53.87 17.27 1.03
C GLY A 274 54.93 17.52 -0.04
N ARG A 275 55.06 18.78 -0.47
CA ARG A 275 56.18 19.25 -1.27
C ARG A 275 57.44 19.18 -0.40
N GLY A 276 58.24 18.13 -0.58
CA GLY A 276 59.63 18.11 -0.14
C GLY A 276 60.41 19.14 -0.95
N MET A 277 60.81 20.24 -0.30
CA MET A 277 61.86 21.12 -0.79
C MET A 277 63.21 20.42 -0.57
N HIS A 278 63.85 19.98 -1.64
CA HIS A 278 65.29 19.76 -1.65
C HIS A 278 65.99 21.10 -1.89
N HIS A 279 66.81 21.52 -0.93
CA HIS A 279 67.87 22.51 -1.16
C HIS A 279 69.12 21.77 -1.66
N ASN A 280 69.70 22.30 -2.73
CA ASN A 280 71.14 22.27 -2.98
C ASN A 280 71.70 23.61 -2.54
#